data_AF-A0A524P291-F1
#
_entry.id   AF-A0A524P291-F1
#
_cell.length_a   1.000
_cell.length_b   1.000
_cell.length_c   1.000
_cell.angle_alpha   90.00
_cell.angle_beta   90.00
_cell.angle_gamma   90.00
#
_symmetry.space_group_name_H-M   'P 1'
#
loop_
_entity.id
_entity.type
_entity.pdbx_description
1 polymer ?
#
loop_
_entity_poly.entity_id
_entity_poly.type
_entity_poly.pdbx_seq_one_letter_code
_entity_poly.pdbx_strand_id
1 'polypeptide(L)'
;MIIMSEYTNTNFSENYENLENTRVQRELRHFYSAKAGLRAHFIAFIAVNGFLFLINLLVGYYYPWHLFPLLSWGIGMAIHSAVVYIKFNYPRGLDRGFYIHFAVFLIVNGFLFAINLLTSRWYLWFIWPMSAWAIGVGEHFVAYNAQRQKLEGHPVSHFHILWYPGIVCIYLAFVDIFSGGGFGWFLWPSVPIMVLAYALLQNQENFASYKHNRRANLPIVYAQQNEPVSPPLSSNPYRSQSNRKFCPKCGEVVGEDHPFCEYCGQKLG
;
A
#
# COMPACT_ATOMS: atom_id res chain seq x y z
N MET A 1 -2.28 39.23 -32.47
CA MET A 1 -1.91 37.84 -32.10
C MET A 1 -1.26 37.74 -30.71
N ILE A 2 -0.63 38.80 -30.18
CA ILE A 2 0.07 38.78 -28.86
C ILE A 2 -0.92 38.73 -27.66
N ILE A 3 -2.05 39.44 -27.74
CA ILE A 3 -3.01 39.58 -26.61
C ILE A 3 -3.73 38.25 -26.26
N MET A 4 -4.00 37.38 -27.23
CA MET A 4 -4.63 36.08 -26.96
C MET A 4 -3.68 35.10 -26.26
N SER A 5 -2.37 35.19 -26.53
CA SER A 5 -1.34 34.36 -25.88
C SER A 5 -1.20 34.71 -24.39
N GLU A 6 -1.19 36.00 -24.05
CA GLU A 6 -1.13 36.47 -22.66
C GLU A 6 -2.40 36.07 -21.89
N TYR A 7 -3.59 36.26 -22.48
CA TYR A 7 -4.86 35.89 -21.84
C TYR A 7 -5.00 34.38 -21.58
N THR A 8 -4.52 33.53 -22.49
CA THR A 8 -4.51 32.08 -22.25
C THR A 8 -3.51 31.67 -21.17
N ASN A 9 -2.37 32.34 -21.08
CA ASN A 9 -1.36 32.05 -20.07
C ASN A 9 -1.81 32.46 -18.65
N THR A 10 -2.47 33.61 -18.49
CA THR A 10 -2.96 34.08 -17.18
C THR A 10 -4.08 33.18 -16.63
N ASN A 11 -5.03 32.78 -17.48
CA ASN A 11 -6.08 31.84 -17.07
C ASN A 11 -5.52 30.44 -16.76
N PHE A 12 -4.48 30.01 -17.47
CA PHE A 12 -3.84 28.72 -17.20
C PHE A 12 -3.08 28.73 -15.87
N SER A 13 -2.31 29.78 -15.57
CA SER A 13 -1.60 29.93 -14.29
C SER A 13 -2.55 30.03 -13.11
N GLU A 14 -3.63 30.81 -13.22
CA GLU A 14 -4.62 30.96 -12.15
C GLU A 14 -5.36 29.63 -11.86
N ASN A 15 -5.72 28.86 -12.90
CA ASN A 15 -6.32 27.54 -12.71
C ASN A 15 -5.33 26.54 -12.09
N TYR A 16 -4.06 26.60 -12.49
CA TYR A 16 -3.02 25.76 -11.91
C TYR A 16 -2.82 26.05 -10.41
N GLU A 17 -2.69 27.33 -10.04
CA GLU A 17 -2.57 27.77 -8.65
C GLU A 17 -3.79 27.36 -7.82
N ASN A 18 -5.01 27.51 -8.35
CA ASN A 18 -6.23 27.09 -7.67
C ASN A 18 -6.30 25.57 -7.45
N LEU A 19 -5.90 24.78 -8.44
CA LEU A 19 -5.82 23.32 -8.32
C LEU A 19 -4.76 22.89 -7.30
N GLU A 20 -3.60 23.54 -7.30
CA GLU A 20 -2.52 23.28 -6.36
C GLU A 20 -2.93 23.66 -4.93
N ASN A 21 -3.49 24.86 -4.73
CA ASN A 21 -4.05 25.31 -3.46
C ASN A 21 -5.11 24.34 -2.93
N THR A 22 -6.01 23.85 -3.80
CA THR A 22 -7.04 22.88 -3.41
C THR A 22 -6.43 21.54 -2.99
N ARG A 23 -5.38 21.07 -3.69
CA ARG A 23 -4.65 19.83 -3.34
C ARG A 23 -3.94 19.98 -2.00
N VAL A 24 -3.18 21.05 -1.81
CA VAL A 24 -2.46 21.34 -0.56
C VAL A 24 -3.45 21.46 0.60
N GLN A 25 -4.55 22.19 0.44
CA GLN A 25 -5.58 22.28 1.47
C GLN A 25 -6.21 20.93 1.82
N ARG A 26 -6.44 20.06 0.82
CA ARG A 26 -6.98 18.71 1.05
C ARG A 26 -5.99 17.85 1.82
N GLU A 27 -4.72 17.89 1.47
CA GLU A 27 -3.66 17.16 2.18
C GLU A 27 -3.50 17.64 3.62
N LEU A 28 -3.49 18.96 3.84
CA LEU A 28 -3.48 19.56 5.18
C LEU A 28 -4.70 19.14 5.99
N ARG A 29 -5.91 19.18 5.41
CA ARG A 29 -7.13 18.73 6.11
C ARG A 29 -7.05 17.25 6.49
N HIS A 30 -6.62 16.37 5.58
CA HIS A 30 -6.43 14.95 5.88
C HIS A 30 -5.38 14.73 6.97
N PHE A 31 -4.33 15.54 7.00
CA PHE A 31 -3.31 15.49 8.02
C PHE A 31 -3.83 15.93 9.40
N TYR A 32 -4.53 17.06 9.47
CA TYR A 32 -5.12 17.55 10.72
C TYR A 32 -6.20 16.58 11.23
N SER A 33 -7.03 16.01 10.35
CA SER A 33 -8.03 15.03 10.74
C SER A 33 -7.41 13.73 11.24
N ALA A 34 -6.34 13.23 10.61
CA ALA A 34 -5.62 12.05 11.08
C ALA A 34 -4.99 12.27 12.47
N LYS A 35 -4.36 13.43 12.70
CA LYS A 35 -3.80 13.78 14.01
C LYS A 35 -4.88 13.96 15.07
N ALA A 36 -5.99 14.62 14.73
CA ALA A 36 -7.13 14.79 15.63
C ALA A 36 -7.74 13.45 16.01
N GLY A 37 -7.93 12.56 15.03
CA GLY A 37 -8.37 11.18 15.25
C GLY A 37 -7.44 10.43 16.19
N LEU A 38 -6.12 10.43 15.92
CA LEU A 38 -5.15 9.77 16.80
C LEU A 38 -5.16 10.34 18.22
N ARG A 39 -5.24 11.67 18.38
CA ARG A 39 -5.36 12.32 19.70
C ARG A 39 -6.61 11.87 20.44
N ALA A 40 -7.76 11.82 19.77
CA ALA A 40 -9.01 11.37 20.38
C ALA A 40 -8.92 9.91 20.86
N HIS A 41 -8.38 9.01 20.03
CA HIS A 41 -8.17 7.61 20.42
C HIS A 41 -7.18 7.48 21.59
N PHE A 42 -6.12 8.29 21.63
CA PHE A 42 -5.15 8.28 22.71
C PHE A 42 -5.74 8.77 24.04
N ILE A 43 -6.55 9.83 24.01
CA ILE A 43 -7.29 10.32 25.19
C ILE A 43 -8.24 9.24 25.70
N ALA A 44 -9.03 8.62 24.81
CA ALA A 44 -9.92 7.53 25.17
C ALA A 44 -9.17 6.33 25.74
N PHE A 45 -8.03 5.96 25.15
CA PHE A 45 -7.17 4.88 25.62
C PHE A 45 -6.68 5.14 27.06
N ILE A 46 -6.17 6.34 27.36
CA ILE A 46 -5.71 6.69 28.72
C ILE A 46 -6.87 6.72 29.69
N ALA A 47 -7.98 7.38 29.33
CA ALA A 47 -9.13 7.53 30.22
C ALA A 47 -9.74 6.19 30.61
N VAL A 48 -9.99 5.31 29.63
CA VAL A 48 -10.58 3.99 29.89
C VAL A 48 -9.60 3.10 30.64
N ASN A 49 -8.32 3.02 30.27
CA ASN A 49 -7.37 2.17 30.97
C ASN A 49 -7.08 2.66 32.39
N GLY A 50 -7.04 3.97 32.62
CA GLY A 50 -6.92 4.56 33.96
C GLY A 50 -8.12 4.19 34.83
N PHE A 51 -9.32 4.24 34.29
CA PHE A 51 -10.54 3.81 34.98
C PHE A 51 -10.54 2.32 35.30
N LEU A 52 -10.17 1.46 34.34
CA LEU A 52 -10.09 0.01 34.56
C LEU A 52 -9.01 -0.36 35.59
N PHE A 53 -7.87 0.34 35.57
CA PHE A 53 -6.84 0.20 36.60
C PHE A 53 -7.37 0.59 37.99
N LEU A 54 -8.08 1.71 38.10
CA LEU A 54 -8.69 2.15 39.34
C LEU A 54 -9.69 1.12 39.89
N ILE A 55 -10.57 0.57 39.04
CA ILE A 55 -11.49 -0.50 39.45
C ILE A 55 -10.73 -1.72 39.96
N ASN A 56 -9.68 -2.15 39.25
CA ASN A 56 -8.88 -3.30 39.65
C ASN A 56 -8.25 -3.08 41.03
N LEU A 57 -7.73 -1.89 41.29
CA LEU A 57 -7.21 -1.53 42.63
C LEU A 57 -8.29 -1.55 43.71
N LEU A 58 -9.48 -1.01 43.42
CA LEU A 58 -10.56 -0.88 44.41
C LEU A 58 -11.23 -2.21 44.75
N VAL A 59 -11.35 -3.12 43.78
CA VAL A 59 -11.99 -4.45 43.97
C VAL A 59 -10.98 -5.50 44.48
N GLY A 60 -9.68 -5.27 44.30
CA GLY A 60 -8.60 -6.11 44.82
C GLY A 60 -7.57 -6.48 43.75
N TYR A 61 -6.29 -6.21 44.04
CA TYR A 61 -5.18 -6.35 43.08
C TYR A 61 -4.56 -7.77 43.01
N TYR A 62 -5.28 -8.81 43.45
CA TYR A 62 -4.75 -10.18 43.41
C TYR A 62 -4.49 -10.66 41.98
N TYR A 63 -5.31 -10.19 41.02
CA TYR A 63 -5.16 -10.50 39.61
C TYR A 63 -5.28 -9.21 38.77
N PRO A 64 -4.17 -8.71 38.19
CA PRO A 64 -4.14 -7.43 37.48
C PRO A 64 -4.75 -7.55 36.07
N TRP A 65 -6.04 -7.91 35.98
CA TRP A 65 -6.76 -8.08 34.73
C TRP A 65 -6.81 -6.80 33.86
N HIS A 66 -6.61 -5.62 34.45
CA HIS A 66 -6.55 -4.36 33.69
C HIS A 66 -5.38 -4.33 32.68
N LEU A 67 -4.37 -5.19 32.84
CA LEU A 67 -3.25 -5.31 31.90
C LEU A 67 -3.69 -5.87 30.54
N PHE A 68 -4.72 -6.73 30.47
CA PHE A 68 -5.20 -7.30 29.21
C PHE A 68 -5.70 -6.25 28.22
N PRO A 69 -6.65 -5.35 28.57
CA PRO A 69 -7.06 -4.28 27.68
C PRO A 69 -5.95 -3.26 27.46
N LEU A 70 -5.11 -2.98 28.47
CA LEU A 70 -3.98 -2.05 28.33
C LEU A 70 -3.00 -2.51 27.25
N LEU A 71 -2.58 -3.77 27.32
CA LEU A 71 -1.63 -4.36 26.39
C LEU A 71 -2.26 -4.59 25.01
N SER A 72 -3.47 -5.16 24.95
CA SER A 72 -4.15 -5.48 23.69
C SER A 72 -4.63 -4.24 22.92
N TRP A 73 -5.04 -3.17 23.58
CA TRP A 73 -5.36 -1.92 22.90
C TRP A 73 -4.12 -1.07 22.66
N GLY A 74 -3.12 -1.18 23.54
CA GLY A 74 -1.84 -0.48 23.42
C GLY A 74 -1.12 -0.79 22.11
N ILE A 75 -1.15 -2.06 21.67
CA ILE A 75 -0.60 -2.45 20.37
C ILE A 75 -1.32 -1.76 19.19
N GLY A 76 -2.65 -1.66 19.24
CA GLY A 76 -3.42 -0.95 18.22
C GLY A 76 -3.07 0.54 18.14
N MET A 77 -2.90 1.18 19.31
CA MET A 77 -2.46 2.57 19.39
C MET A 77 -1.03 2.76 18.88
N ALA A 78 -0.11 1.84 19.19
CA ALA A 78 1.25 1.88 18.70
C ALA A 78 1.31 1.76 17.17
N ILE A 79 0.56 0.81 16.59
CA ILE A 79 0.47 0.61 15.13
C ILE A 79 -0.11 1.86 14.45
N HIS A 80 -1.25 2.37 14.94
CA HIS A 80 -1.88 3.54 14.33
C HIS A 80 -0.95 4.77 14.37
N SER A 81 -0.27 4.97 15.50
CA SER A 81 0.70 6.05 15.66
C SER A 81 1.87 5.91 14.68
N ALA A 82 2.43 4.70 14.53
CA ALA A 82 3.50 4.42 13.59
C ALA A 82 3.06 4.65 12.14
N VAL A 83 1.86 4.21 11.75
CA VAL A 83 1.32 4.43 10.39
C VAL A 83 1.15 5.92 10.09
N VAL A 84 0.59 6.69 11.01
CA VAL A 84 0.44 8.15 10.85
C VAL A 84 1.80 8.83 10.75
N TYR A 85 2.75 8.43 11.61
CA TYR A 85 4.13 8.93 11.58
C TYR A 85 4.84 8.62 10.25
N ILE A 86 4.77 7.39 9.77
CA ILE A 86 5.45 6.96 8.54
C ILE A 86 4.85 7.64 7.31
N LYS A 87 3.51 7.72 7.22
CA LYS A 87 2.85 8.44 6.11
C LYS A 87 3.29 9.90 6.03
N PHE A 88 3.59 10.52 7.16
CA PHE A 88 4.05 11.89 7.24
C PHE A 88 5.53 12.06 6.87
N ASN A 89 6.42 11.23 7.41
CA ASN A 89 7.86 11.38 7.20
C ASN A 89 8.34 10.87 5.84
N TYR A 90 7.60 9.95 5.21
CA TYR A 90 7.96 9.37 3.92
C TYR A 90 7.00 9.86 2.84
N PRO A 91 7.41 10.78 1.93
CA PRO A 91 6.51 11.34 0.92
C PRO A 91 6.21 10.37 -0.23
N ARG A 92 7.12 9.44 -0.54
CA ARG A 92 6.93 8.48 -1.63
C ARG A 92 6.06 7.30 -1.19
N GLY A 93 5.14 6.89 -2.06
CA GLY A 93 4.27 5.72 -1.80
C GLY A 93 5.04 4.43 -1.59
N LEU A 94 6.15 4.25 -2.33
CA LEU A 94 7.04 3.09 -2.22
C LEU A 94 7.65 2.96 -0.81
N ASP A 95 8.28 4.04 -0.34
CA ASP A 95 8.93 4.09 0.97
C ASP A 95 7.91 3.78 2.08
N ARG A 96 6.73 4.42 2.04
CA ARG A 96 5.64 4.20 3.02
C ARG A 96 5.25 2.72 3.14
N GLY A 97 5.11 2.03 2.02
CA GLY A 97 4.69 0.63 1.99
C GLY A 97 5.63 -0.25 2.80
N PHE A 98 6.93 -0.18 2.52
CA PHE A 98 7.93 -0.96 3.25
C PHE A 98 7.99 -0.59 4.73
N TYR A 99 8.13 0.70 5.06
CA TYR A 99 8.28 1.13 6.45
C TYR A 99 7.06 0.80 7.31
N ILE A 100 5.83 0.84 6.75
CA ILE A 100 4.62 0.42 7.47
C ILE A 100 4.70 -1.07 7.85
N HIS A 101 5.01 -1.97 6.90
CA HIS A 101 5.11 -3.39 7.19
C HIS A 101 6.24 -3.68 8.20
N PHE A 102 7.37 -3.01 8.04
CA PHE A 102 8.50 -3.11 8.97
C PHE A 102 8.14 -2.63 10.39
N ALA A 103 7.45 -1.50 10.53
CA ALA A 103 7.03 -1.00 11.83
C ALA A 103 5.99 -1.90 12.50
N VAL A 104 5.02 -2.41 11.75
CA VAL A 104 4.04 -3.40 12.26
C VAL A 104 4.76 -4.65 12.74
N PHE A 105 5.73 -5.15 11.98
CA PHE A 105 6.57 -6.28 12.38
C PHE A 105 7.26 -6.05 13.72
N LEU A 106 7.94 -4.91 13.90
CA LEU A 106 8.64 -4.60 15.16
C LEU A 106 7.68 -4.48 16.34
N ILE A 107 6.55 -3.80 16.16
CA ILE A 107 5.57 -3.57 17.24
C ILE A 107 4.92 -4.88 17.66
N VAL A 108 4.43 -5.67 16.69
CA VAL A 108 3.75 -6.94 16.97
C VAL A 108 4.72 -7.94 17.58
N ASN A 109 5.94 -8.07 17.04
CA ASN A 109 6.91 -9.03 17.59
C ASN A 109 7.48 -8.60 18.93
N GLY A 110 7.68 -7.29 19.16
CA GLY A 110 8.01 -6.76 20.49
C GLY A 110 6.93 -7.08 21.52
N PHE A 111 5.65 -7.03 21.12
CA PHE A 111 4.53 -7.43 21.95
C PHE A 111 4.50 -8.94 22.24
N LEU A 112 4.66 -9.78 21.21
CA LEU A 112 4.72 -11.24 21.40
C LEU A 112 5.90 -11.64 22.29
N PHE A 113 7.06 -11.01 22.10
CA PHE A 113 8.23 -11.15 22.97
C PHE A 113 7.90 -10.81 24.43
N ALA A 114 7.26 -9.66 24.66
CA ALA A 114 6.85 -9.24 26.00
C ALA A 114 5.88 -10.24 26.64
N ILE A 115 4.83 -10.66 25.92
CA ILE A 115 3.89 -11.68 26.43
C ILE A 115 4.62 -12.97 26.75
N ASN A 116 5.51 -13.43 25.86
CA ASN A 116 6.24 -14.65 26.09
C ASN A 116 7.06 -14.56 27.39
N LEU A 117 7.82 -13.47 27.61
CA LEU A 117 8.60 -13.30 28.83
C LEU A 117 7.74 -13.20 30.10
N LEU A 118 6.53 -12.65 29.98
CA LEU A 118 5.57 -12.54 31.09
C LEU A 118 4.89 -13.88 31.40
N THR A 119 4.70 -14.75 30.41
CA THR A 119 3.94 -16.00 30.56
C THR A 119 4.85 -17.22 30.78
N SER A 120 5.97 -17.32 30.07
CA SER A 120 6.93 -18.43 30.19
C SER A 120 8.30 -18.04 29.67
N ARG A 121 9.34 -18.11 30.52
CA ARG A 121 10.73 -17.89 30.10
C ARG A 121 11.44 -19.15 29.60
N TRP A 122 10.83 -20.31 29.82
CA TRP A 122 11.44 -21.61 29.52
C TRP A 122 11.31 -22.00 28.05
N TYR A 123 10.27 -21.51 27.38
CA TYR A 123 10.02 -21.76 25.97
C TYR A 123 9.71 -20.45 25.26
N LEU A 124 10.65 -20.01 24.43
CA LEU A 124 10.57 -18.77 23.67
C LEU A 124 9.74 -18.95 22.40
N TRP A 125 8.47 -19.28 22.57
CA TRP A 125 7.51 -19.49 21.49
C TRP A 125 7.40 -18.30 20.52
N PHE A 126 7.69 -17.07 20.95
CA PHE A 126 7.64 -15.87 20.10
C PHE A 126 8.61 -15.94 18.91
N ILE A 127 9.67 -16.75 18.99
CA ILE A 127 10.66 -16.90 17.93
C ILE A 127 10.01 -17.44 16.66
N TRP A 128 9.04 -18.36 16.77
CA TRP A 128 8.36 -18.97 15.62
C TRP A 128 7.53 -17.99 14.76
N PRO A 129 6.59 -17.21 15.32
CA PRO A 129 5.88 -16.19 14.54
C PRO A 129 6.84 -15.09 14.06
N MET A 130 7.85 -14.72 14.87
CA MET A 130 8.84 -13.73 14.49
C MET A 130 9.66 -14.16 13.28
N SER A 131 10.18 -15.38 13.25
CA SER A 131 10.97 -15.89 12.14
C SER A 131 10.14 -16.01 10.87
N ALA A 132 8.90 -16.50 10.97
CA ALA A 132 7.99 -16.60 9.82
C ALA A 132 7.66 -15.21 9.24
N TRP A 133 7.33 -14.22 10.08
CA TRP A 133 7.04 -12.86 9.60
C TRP A 133 8.29 -12.13 9.11
N ALA A 134 9.46 -12.40 9.66
CA ALA A 134 10.72 -11.81 9.21
C ALA A 134 11.00 -12.14 7.74
N ILE A 135 10.61 -13.33 7.27
CA ILE A 135 10.71 -13.72 5.86
C ILE A 135 9.81 -12.83 4.99
N GLY A 136 8.56 -12.59 5.40
CA GLY A 136 7.64 -11.71 4.68
C GLY A 136 8.11 -10.25 4.63
N VAL A 137 8.68 -9.74 5.73
CA VAL A 137 9.31 -8.41 5.73
C VAL A 137 10.53 -8.35 4.81
N GLY A 138 11.34 -9.41 4.78
CA GLY A 138 12.46 -9.54 3.86
C GLY A 138 12.01 -9.48 2.40
N GLU A 139 10.86 -10.06 2.07
CA GLU A 139 10.26 -9.98 0.72
C GLU A 139 9.88 -8.54 0.38
N HIS A 140 9.20 -7.85 1.28
CA HIS A 140 8.89 -6.42 1.10
C HIS A 140 10.16 -5.57 0.93
N PHE A 141 11.25 -5.89 1.63
CA PHE A 141 12.53 -5.19 1.46
C PHE A 141 13.14 -5.45 0.08
N VAL A 142 13.13 -6.70 -0.38
CA VAL A 142 13.63 -7.07 -1.71
C VAL A 142 12.81 -6.39 -2.81
N ALA A 143 11.48 -6.42 -2.70
CA ALA A 143 10.58 -5.74 -3.64
C ALA A 143 10.79 -4.21 -3.61
N TYR A 144 10.93 -3.62 -2.42
CA TYR A 144 11.25 -2.21 -2.25
C TYR A 144 12.56 -1.82 -2.95
N ASN A 145 13.63 -2.58 -2.73
CA ASN A 145 14.93 -2.31 -3.36
C ASN A 145 14.88 -2.51 -4.87
N ALA A 146 14.21 -3.55 -5.38
CA ALA A 146 14.07 -3.77 -6.81
C ALA A 146 13.29 -2.62 -7.49
N GLN A 147 12.22 -2.14 -6.87
CA GLN A 147 11.47 -0.99 -7.39
C GLN A 147 12.30 0.29 -7.34
N ARG A 148 13.06 0.50 -6.26
CA ARG A 148 13.95 1.65 -6.12
C ARG A 148 15.05 1.66 -7.19
N GLN A 149 15.69 0.51 -7.45
CA GLN A 149 16.69 0.37 -8.51
C GLN A 149 16.11 0.71 -9.90
N LYS A 150 14.87 0.28 -10.20
CA LYS A 150 14.18 0.65 -11.45
C LYS A 150 13.98 2.16 -11.58
N LEU A 151 13.64 2.85 -10.49
CA LEU A 151 13.46 4.32 -10.48
C LEU A 151 14.79 5.06 -10.66
N GLU A 152 15.89 4.51 -10.15
CA GLU A 152 17.25 5.03 -10.30
C GLU A 152 17.87 4.68 -11.68
N GLY A 153 17.16 3.91 -12.53
CA GLY A 153 17.61 3.53 -13.87
C GLY A 153 18.58 2.34 -13.89
N HIS A 154 18.78 1.66 -12.76
CA HIS A 154 19.63 0.47 -12.68
C HIS A 154 18.90 -0.78 -13.23
N PRO A 155 19.61 -1.68 -13.93
CA PRO A 155 19.04 -2.95 -14.34
C PRO A 155 18.75 -3.82 -13.12
N VAL A 156 17.57 -4.45 -13.09
CA VAL A 156 17.19 -5.39 -12.02
C VAL A 156 17.05 -6.79 -12.58
N SER A 157 17.69 -7.77 -11.94
CA SER A 157 17.58 -9.18 -12.34
C SER A 157 16.21 -9.72 -11.96
N HIS A 158 15.62 -10.63 -12.74
CA HIS A 158 14.33 -11.24 -12.39
C HIS A 158 14.43 -12.29 -11.25
N PHE A 159 15.65 -12.67 -10.86
CA PHE A 159 15.91 -13.68 -9.82
C PHE A 159 15.38 -13.30 -8.43
N HIS A 160 15.13 -12.02 -8.15
CA HIS A 160 14.52 -11.58 -6.88
C HIS A 160 13.12 -12.17 -6.63
N ILE A 161 12.40 -12.58 -7.68
CA ILE A 161 11.08 -13.22 -7.57
C ILE A 161 11.20 -14.64 -6.97
N LEU A 162 12.33 -15.31 -7.18
CA LEU A 162 12.60 -16.63 -6.59
C LEU A 162 13.07 -16.56 -5.14
N TRP A 163 13.39 -15.37 -4.64
CA TRP A 163 13.86 -15.18 -3.27
C TRP A 163 12.84 -15.68 -2.24
N TYR A 164 11.58 -15.26 -2.36
CA TYR A 164 10.53 -15.64 -1.43
C TYR A 164 10.29 -17.16 -1.36
N PRO A 165 9.97 -17.85 -2.48
CA PRO A 165 9.72 -19.28 -2.41
C PRO A 165 10.97 -20.06 -2.00
N GLY A 166 12.18 -19.62 -2.38
CA GLY A 166 13.43 -20.23 -1.93
C GLY A 166 13.67 -20.13 -0.42
N ILE A 167 13.52 -18.94 0.17
CA ILE A 167 13.70 -18.72 1.61
C ILE A 167 12.61 -19.43 2.42
N VAL A 168 11.37 -19.40 1.96
CA VAL A 168 10.27 -20.15 2.59
C VAL A 168 10.58 -21.65 2.58
N CYS A 169 11.08 -22.19 1.47
CA CYS A 169 11.49 -23.58 1.40
C CYS A 169 12.60 -23.90 2.41
N ILE A 170 13.64 -23.08 2.49
CA ILE A 170 14.74 -23.28 3.47
C ILE A 170 14.20 -23.22 4.90
N TYR A 171 13.31 -22.28 5.20
CA TYR A 171 12.71 -22.12 6.52
C TYR A 171 11.84 -23.32 6.91
N LEU A 172 10.97 -23.78 6.01
CA LEU A 172 10.12 -24.94 6.31
C LEU A 172 10.94 -26.22 6.44
N ALA A 173 12.01 -26.40 5.65
CA ALA A 173 12.93 -27.52 5.82
C ALA A 173 13.62 -27.48 7.20
N PHE A 174 14.01 -26.29 7.66
CA PHE A 174 14.52 -26.11 9.03
C PHE A 174 13.46 -26.49 10.06
N VAL A 175 12.23 -25.98 9.96
CA VAL A 175 11.14 -26.31 10.89
C VAL A 175 10.90 -27.82 10.94
N ASP A 176 10.89 -28.50 9.81
CA ASP A 176 10.67 -29.95 9.69
C ASP A 176 11.77 -30.75 10.42
N ILE A 177 13.04 -30.42 10.19
CA ILE A 177 14.20 -31.05 10.86
C ILE A 177 14.11 -30.91 12.39
N PHE A 178 13.71 -29.75 12.89
CA PHE A 178 13.72 -29.45 14.33
C PHE A 178 12.40 -29.75 15.05
N SER A 179 11.31 -30.01 14.31
CA SER A 179 9.99 -30.33 14.89
C SER A 179 9.75 -31.83 15.08
N GLY A 180 10.64 -32.70 14.57
CA GLY A 180 10.53 -34.15 14.72
C GLY A 180 9.41 -34.78 13.89
N GLY A 181 8.71 -34.01 13.05
CA GLY A 181 7.85 -34.51 12.00
C GLY A 181 8.72 -35.00 10.85
N GLY A 182 8.63 -36.28 10.47
CA GLY A 182 9.45 -36.83 9.39
C GLY A 182 9.31 -36.04 8.07
N PHE A 183 10.32 -36.18 7.20
CA PHE A 183 10.64 -35.41 5.98
C PHE A 183 9.51 -35.14 4.94
N GLY A 184 8.28 -35.61 5.17
CA GLY A 184 7.17 -35.54 4.24
C GLY A 184 6.33 -34.26 4.31
N TRP A 185 6.23 -33.61 5.47
CA TRP A 185 5.34 -32.45 5.64
C TRP A 185 5.86 -31.22 4.88
N PHE A 186 7.18 -31.00 4.87
CA PHE A 186 7.83 -29.92 4.14
C PHE A 186 7.64 -29.96 2.62
N LEU A 187 7.73 -31.16 2.02
CA LEU A 187 7.73 -31.31 0.56
C LEU A 187 6.36 -30.98 -0.07
N TRP A 188 5.29 -31.20 0.69
CA TRP A 188 3.92 -31.06 0.22
C TRP A 188 3.53 -29.61 -0.17
N PRO A 189 3.83 -28.55 0.61
CA PRO A 189 3.63 -27.17 0.17
C PRO A 189 4.75 -26.64 -0.73
N SER A 190 6.00 -27.09 -0.53
CA SER A 190 7.18 -26.47 -1.14
C SER A 190 7.30 -26.73 -2.63
N VAL A 191 7.04 -27.96 -3.07
CA VAL A 191 7.11 -28.32 -4.50
C VAL A 191 6.04 -27.57 -5.32
N PRO A 192 4.75 -27.54 -4.92
CA PRO A 192 3.74 -26.73 -5.60
C PRO A 192 4.05 -25.23 -5.61
N ILE A 193 4.54 -24.66 -4.51
CA ILE A 193 4.90 -23.24 -4.42
C ILE A 193 6.02 -22.91 -5.43
N MET A 194 7.06 -23.74 -5.51
CA MET A 194 8.18 -23.55 -6.44
C MET A 194 7.74 -23.71 -7.90
N VAL A 195 6.95 -24.73 -8.22
CA VAL A 195 6.43 -24.96 -9.58
C VAL A 195 5.53 -23.81 -10.01
N LEU A 196 4.64 -23.33 -9.14
CA LEU A 196 3.78 -22.19 -9.42
C LEU A 196 4.60 -20.90 -9.61
N ALA A 197 5.57 -20.64 -8.73
CA ALA A 197 6.44 -19.47 -8.86
C ALA A 197 7.23 -19.49 -10.18
N TYR A 198 7.75 -20.65 -10.58
CA TYR A 198 8.43 -20.84 -11.85
C TYR A 198 7.49 -20.63 -13.06
N ALA A 199 6.28 -21.18 -13.01
CA ALA A 199 5.28 -20.99 -14.06
C ALA A 199 4.87 -19.50 -14.21
N LEU A 200 4.74 -18.77 -13.09
CA LEU A 200 4.44 -17.34 -13.10
C LEU A 200 5.58 -16.52 -13.72
N LEU A 201 6.84 -16.89 -13.46
CA LEU A 201 8.00 -16.25 -14.10
C LEU A 201 7.98 -16.41 -15.61
N GLN A 202 7.75 -17.63 -16.10
CA GLN A 202 7.66 -17.86 -17.55
C GLN A 202 6.52 -17.04 -18.18
N ASN A 203 5.37 -16.95 -17.50
CA ASN A 203 4.24 -16.20 -18.02
C ASN A 203 4.50 -14.68 -18.06
N GLN A 204 5.28 -14.14 -17.12
CA GLN A 204 5.70 -12.73 -17.12
C GLN A 204 6.60 -12.41 -18.33
N GLU A 205 7.56 -13.28 -18.64
CA GLU A 205 8.42 -13.12 -19.82
C GLU A 205 7.61 -13.17 -21.12
N ASN A 206 6.66 -14.11 -21.21
CA ASN A 206 5.74 -14.22 -22.35
C ASN A 206 4.89 -12.95 -22.52
N PHE A 207 4.35 -12.39 -21.43
CA PHE A 207 3.54 -11.17 -21.49
C PHE A 207 4.36 -9.92 -21.84
N ALA A 208 5.59 -9.81 -21.33
CA ALA A 208 6.52 -8.74 -21.69
C ALA A 208 6.85 -8.79 -23.19
N SER A 209 7.14 -9.99 -23.70
CA SER A 209 7.40 -10.24 -25.13
C SER A 209 6.17 -9.92 -26.00
N TYR A 210 4.97 -10.32 -25.57
CA TYR A 210 3.71 -9.97 -26.23
C TYR A 210 3.49 -8.45 -26.30
N LYS A 211 3.70 -7.72 -25.19
CA LYS A 211 3.54 -6.27 -25.14
C LYS A 211 4.56 -5.54 -26.00
N HIS A 212 5.81 -6.03 -26.05
CA HIS A 212 6.85 -5.51 -26.93
C HIS A 212 6.46 -5.71 -28.41
N ASN A 213 6.07 -6.92 -28.80
CA ASN A 213 5.63 -7.22 -30.16
C ASN A 213 4.39 -6.41 -30.56
N ARG A 214 3.44 -6.18 -29.65
CA ARG A 214 2.29 -5.32 -29.91
C ARG A 214 2.69 -3.85 -30.14
N ARG A 215 3.67 -3.33 -29.42
CA ARG A 215 4.22 -1.97 -29.62
C ARG A 215 5.04 -1.84 -30.90
N ALA A 216 5.82 -2.86 -31.25
CA ALA A 216 6.56 -2.89 -32.50
C ALA A 216 5.63 -2.97 -33.73
N ASN A 217 4.49 -3.64 -33.59
CA ASN A 217 3.47 -3.78 -34.63
C ASN A 217 2.31 -2.77 -34.50
N LEU A 218 2.42 -1.77 -33.61
CA LEU A 218 1.44 -0.70 -33.52
C LEU A 218 1.61 0.19 -34.77
N PRO A 219 0.57 0.38 -35.61
CA PRO A 219 0.70 1.18 -36.81
C PRO A 219 1.09 2.63 -36.45
N ILE A 220 1.92 3.26 -37.29
CA ILE A 220 2.53 4.61 -37.13
C ILE A 220 1.47 5.75 -37.12
N VAL A 221 0.19 5.44 -36.95
CA VAL A 221 -0.91 6.43 -36.97
C VAL A 221 -0.78 7.47 -35.85
N TYR A 222 -0.04 7.17 -34.76
CA TYR A 222 0.17 8.10 -33.65
C TYR A 222 1.48 8.92 -33.72
N ALA A 223 2.42 8.60 -34.62
CA ALA A 223 3.68 9.33 -34.69
C ALA A 223 3.62 10.57 -35.62
N GLN A 224 2.57 10.71 -36.42
CA GLN A 224 2.39 11.84 -37.36
C GLN A 224 1.50 12.98 -36.84
N GLN A 225 1.00 12.93 -35.59
CA GLN A 225 0.09 13.98 -35.08
C GLN A 225 0.79 15.29 -34.66
N ASN A 226 2.08 15.46 -34.96
CA ASN A 226 2.84 16.69 -34.67
C ASN A 226 2.99 17.64 -35.86
N GLU A 227 2.33 17.39 -37.00
CA GLU A 227 2.25 18.41 -38.06
C GLU A 227 1.10 19.39 -37.79
N PRO A 228 1.32 20.71 -37.91
CA PRO A 228 0.27 21.70 -37.70
C PRO A 228 -0.80 21.56 -38.79
N VAL A 229 -1.90 20.89 -38.44
CA VAL A 229 -3.07 20.75 -39.32
C VAL A 229 -3.66 22.13 -39.57
N SER A 230 -3.52 22.62 -40.81
CA SER A 230 -4.31 23.74 -41.31
C SER A 230 -5.80 23.39 -41.23
N PRO A 231 -6.67 24.25 -40.66
CA PRO A 231 -8.05 23.89 -40.42
C PRO A 231 -8.80 23.66 -41.74
N PRO A 232 -9.50 22.53 -41.91
CA PRO A 232 -10.34 22.31 -43.08
C PRO A 232 -11.61 23.16 -43.00
N LEU A 233 -11.94 23.79 -44.12
CA LEU A 233 -13.19 24.50 -44.34
C LEU A 233 -14.39 23.56 -44.25
N SER A 234 -15.30 23.91 -43.35
CA SER A 234 -16.72 23.56 -43.31
C SER A 234 -17.14 22.12 -43.62
N SER A 235 -17.33 21.32 -42.56
CA SER A 235 -18.59 20.61 -42.35
C SER A 235 -18.77 20.38 -40.85
N ASN A 236 -19.92 20.84 -40.32
CA ASN A 236 -20.20 20.99 -38.90
C ASN A 236 -20.49 19.63 -38.22
N PRO A 237 -19.64 19.11 -37.31
CA PRO A 237 -19.89 17.87 -36.57
C PRO A 237 -20.56 18.10 -35.21
N TYR A 238 -20.95 19.34 -34.86
CA TYR A 238 -21.37 19.72 -33.49
C TYR A 238 -22.80 19.31 -33.10
N ARG A 239 -23.42 18.29 -33.69
CA ARG A 239 -24.80 17.90 -33.34
C ARG A 239 -24.98 16.59 -32.55
N SER A 240 -23.91 15.89 -32.15
CA SER A 240 -24.07 14.65 -31.35
C SER A 240 -23.32 14.58 -30.02
N GLN A 241 -22.61 15.64 -29.60
CA GLN A 241 -21.83 15.63 -28.34
C GLN A 241 -22.52 16.32 -27.14
N SER A 242 -23.73 16.86 -27.29
CA SER A 242 -24.31 17.77 -26.29
C SER A 242 -24.97 17.12 -25.06
N ASN A 243 -24.88 15.81 -24.84
CA ASN A 243 -25.63 15.16 -23.74
C ASN A 243 -24.86 14.10 -22.95
N ARG A 244 -23.52 14.14 -22.95
CA ARG A 244 -22.74 13.22 -22.08
C ARG A 244 -22.56 13.82 -20.69
N LYS A 245 -22.98 13.09 -19.66
CA LYS A 245 -22.71 13.44 -18.25
C LYS A 245 -21.27 13.07 -17.90
N PHE A 246 -20.60 13.93 -17.13
CA PHE A 246 -19.22 13.72 -16.70
C PHE A 246 -19.14 13.61 -15.18
N CYS A 247 -18.23 12.78 -14.68
CA CYS A 247 -18.00 12.66 -13.25
C CYS A 247 -17.32 13.93 -12.72
N PRO A 248 -17.86 14.61 -11.69
CA PRO A 248 -17.29 15.84 -11.15
C PRO A 248 -15.96 15.62 -10.40
N LYS A 249 -15.59 14.37 -10.12
CA LYS A 249 -14.38 14.03 -9.36
C LYS A 249 -13.20 13.63 -10.26
N CYS A 250 -13.44 12.85 -11.32
CA CYS A 250 -12.38 12.34 -12.19
C CYS A 250 -12.49 12.77 -13.66
N GLY A 251 -13.59 13.41 -14.06
CA GLY A 251 -13.80 13.87 -15.44
C GLY A 251 -14.14 12.76 -16.44
N GLU A 252 -14.30 11.52 -15.97
CA GLU A 252 -14.67 10.38 -16.83
C GLU A 252 -16.12 10.51 -17.30
N VAL A 253 -16.39 10.03 -18.52
CA VAL A 253 -17.76 9.96 -19.07
C VAL A 253 -18.57 8.97 -18.23
N VAL A 254 -19.74 9.37 -17.78
CA VAL A 254 -20.64 8.50 -17.01
C VAL A 254 -21.78 8.05 -17.92
N GLY A 255 -22.04 6.74 -17.95
CA GLY A 255 -23.27 6.19 -18.52
C GLY A 255 -24.52 6.73 -17.80
N GLU A 256 -25.62 6.90 -18.53
CA GLU A 256 -26.79 7.66 -18.07
C GLU A 256 -27.50 7.09 -16.82
N ASP A 257 -27.27 5.81 -16.48
CA ASP A 257 -28.00 5.07 -15.42
C ASP A 257 -27.15 4.56 -14.24
N HIS A 258 -25.91 5.03 -14.08
CA HIS A 258 -25.06 4.58 -12.97
C HIS A 258 -25.09 5.54 -11.77
N PRO A 259 -25.52 5.09 -10.57
CA PRO A 259 -25.55 5.93 -9.37
C PRO A 259 -24.14 6.25 -8.83
N PHE A 260 -23.10 5.61 -9.36
CA PHE A 260 -21.70 5.84 -9.02
C PHE A 260 -20.83 5.83 -10.28
N CYS A 261 -19.77 6.64 -10.27
CA CYS A 261 -18.74 6.58 -11.30
C CYS A 261 -17.94 5.27 -11.19
N GLU A 262 -17.91 4.49 -12.26
CA GLU A 262 -17.22 3.19 -12.32
C GLU A 262 -15.71 3.30 -12.09
N TYR A 263 -15.12 4.43 -12.47
CA TYR A 263 -13.67 4.63 -12.36
C TYR A 263 -13.23 5.04 -10.94
N CYS A 264 -13.92 5.97 -10.31
CA CYS A 264 -13.48 6.57 -9.04
C CYS A 264 -14.42 6.34 -7.83
N GLY A 265 -15.52 5.62 -8.04
CA GLY A 265 -16.51 5.27 -7.00
C GLY A 265 -17.32 6.46 -6.47
N GLN A 266 -17.26 7.63 -7.10
CA GLN A 266 -18.00 8.81 -6.66
C GLN A 266 -19.50 8.63 -6.91
N LYS A 267 -20.34 8.86 -5.90
CA LYS A 267 -21.80 8.89 -6.07
C LYS A 267 -22.20 10.06 -6.97
N LEU A 268 -22.97 9.77 -8.01
CA LEU A 268 -23.51 10.73 -8.97
C LEU A 268 -24.97 10.89 -8.60
N GLY A 269 -25.34 12.11 -8.20
CA GLY A 269 -26.63 12.42 -7.60
C GLY A 269 -27.82 12.12 -8.50
#